data_AF-Q2L2X7-F1
#
_entry.id   AF-Q2L2X7-F1
#
_cell.length_a   1.000
_cell.length_b   1.000
_cell.length_c   1.000
_cell.angle_alpha   90.00
_cell.angle_beta   90.00
_cell.angle_gamma   90.00
#
_symmetry.space_group_name_H-M   'P 1'
#
loop_
_entity.id
_entity.type
_entity.pdbx_description
1 polymer ?
#
loop_
_entity_poly.entity_id
_entity_poly.type
_entity_poly.pdbx_seq_one_letter_code
_entity_poly.pdbx_strand_id
1 'polypeptide(L)'
;MQLTDHQTMTLGALVINEMRLMYGTKFGQQWQGLTARELKDSWDQKLSGLTEREVRTGLTACLTRDWPPSLPEFLRLCRPWMNPEVAYHEAVVGMASRRRGDMGTWSHPAIYWAAVHAGSHDLLNSSYSVMKTRWERAFGDELAKGQWHGIPEVREALPAPGQTQATREEAAAALKAMGADKVLEPKRSRDPRSWAKKILDEQERKGGRRYAFATLTMAKRALGLELNPGEA
;
A
#
# COMPACT_ATOMS: atom_id res chain seq x y z
N MET A 1 -24.94 -50.01 -33.53
CA MET A 1 -23.82 -50.04 -32.57
C MET A 1 -23.65 -48.62 -32.06
N GLN A 2 -23.69 -48.45 -30.74
CA GLN A 2 -24.00 -47.20 -30.04
C GLN A 2 -23.06 -46.04 -30.42
N LEU A 3 -23.65 -44.93 -30.86
CA LEU A 3 -23.01 -43.62 -30.79
C LEU A 3 -22.94 -43.25 -29.31
N THR A 4 -21.77 -43.40 -28.71
CA THR A 4 -21.47 -42.78 -27.43
C THR A 4 -21.38 -41.28 -27.67
N ASP A 5 -22.54 -40.61 -27.60
CA ASP A 5 -22.63 -39.17 -27.37
C ASP A 5 -21.92 -38.90 -26.04
N HIS A 6 -20.62 -38.65 -26.07
CA HIS A 6 -19.95 -37.91 -25.00
C HIS A 6 -20.51 -36.49 -25.08
N GLN A 7 -21.73 -36.28 -24.56
CA GLN A 7 -22.26 -34.95 -24.34
C GLN A 7 -21.32 -34.26 -23.36
N THR A 8 -20.47 -33.39 -23.90
CA THR A 8 -19.70 -32.42 -23.12
C THR A 8 -20.70 -31.72 -22.19
N MET A 9 -20.62 -31.96 -20.88
CA MET A 9 -21.54 -31.35 -19.93
C MET A 9 -21.29 -29.84 -19.95
N THR A 10 -22.26 -29.11 -20.51
CA THR A 10 -22.25 -27.66 -20.50
C THR A 10 -22.59 -27.14 -19.10
N LEU A 11 -22.17 -25.91 -18.76
CA LEU A 11 -22.45 -25.32 -17.45
C LEU A 11 -23.96 -25.22 -17.19
N GLY A 12 -24.78 -24.92 -18.19
CA GLY A 12 -26.23 -24.90 -18.07
C GLY A 12 -26.82 -26.28 -17.79
N ALA A 13 -26.34 -27.32 -18.47
CA ALA A 13 -26.78 -28.69 -18.18
C ALA A 13 -26.44 -29.10 -16.74
N LEU A 14 -25.24 -28.76 -16.26
CA LEU A 14 -24.83 -29.00 -14.87
C LEU A 14 -25.77 -28.28 -13.88
N VAL A 15 -25.98 -26.97 -14.07
CA VAL A 15 -26.80 -26.19 -13.13
C VAL A 15 -28.26 -26.65 -13.12
N ILE A 16 -28.83 -26.94 -14.28
CA ILE A 16 -30.20 -27.46 -14.38
C ILE A 16 -30.32 -28.80 -13.63
N ASN A 17 -29.33 -29.68 -13.76
CA ASN A 17 -29.33 -30.96 -13.04
C ASN A 17 -29.28 -30.76 -11.53
N GLU A 18 -28.36 -29.94 -11.04
CA GLU A 18 -28.23 -29.62 -9.61
C GLU A 18 -29.50 -28.96 -9.05
N MET A 19 -30.11 -28.01 -9.76
CA MET A 19 -31.35 -27.37 -9.32
C MET A 19 -32.53 -28.34 -9.28
N ARG A 20 -32.60 -29.30 -10.20
CA ARG A 20 -33.61 -30.38 -10.15
C ARG A 20 -33.40 -31.28 -8.93
N LEU A 21 -32.15 -31.60 -8.59
CA LEU A 21 -31.84 -32.40 -7.40
C LEU A 21 -32.17 -31.67 -6.10
N MET A 22 -31.86 -30.37 -6.00
CA MET A 22 -32.12 -29.57 -4.79
C MET A 22 -33.59 -29.22 -4.58
N TYR A 23 -34.29 -28.81 -5.64
CA TYR A 23 -35.63 -28.20 -5.53
C TYR A 23 -36.77 -29.05 -6.11
N GLY A 24 -36.44 -30.12 -6.84
CA GLY A 24 -37.41 -31.05 -7.40
C GLY A 24 -38.48 -30.37 -8.25
N THR A 25 -39.74 -30.63 -7.90
CA THR A 25 -40.91 -30.14 -8.63
C THR A 25 -41.01 -28.62 -8.68
N LYS A 26 -40.55 -27.90 -7.64
CA LYS A 26 -40.58 -26.43 -7.60
C LYS A 26 -39.80 -25.80 -8.76
N PHE A 27 -38.61 -26.34 -9.05
CA PHE A 27 -37.81 -25.86 -10.18
C PHE A 27 -38.49 -26.16 -11.51
N GLY A 28 -39.06 -27.36 -11.67
CA GLY A 28 -39.82 -27.72 -12.87
C GLY A 28 -41.03 -26.82 -13.11
N GLN A 29 -41.76 -26.45 -12.04
CA GLN A 29 -42.92 -25.56 -12.09
C GLN A 29 -42.57 -24.16 -12.61
N GLN A 30 -41.42 -23.61 -12.18
CA GLN A 30 -40.98 -22.27 -12.57
C GLN A 30 -40.74 -22.12 -14.08
N TRP A 31 -40.39 -23.21 -14.76
CA TRP A 31 -40.05 -23.22 -16.19
C TRP A 31 -41.09 -24.00 -17.02
N GLN A 32 -42.32 -24.10 -16.53
CA GLN A 32 -43.43 -24.72 -17.26
C GLN A 32 -43.63 -24.02 -18.62
N GLY A 33 -43.85 -24.84 -19.66
CA GLY A 33 -44.03 -24.38 -21.03
C GLY A 33 -42.75 -24.36 -21.87
N LEU A 34 -41.57 -24.45 -21.26
CA LEU A 34 -40.31 -24.63 -21.99
C LEU A 34 -39.97 -26.11 -22.16
N THR A 35 -39.50 -26.49 -23.34
CA THR A 35 -38.90 -27.81 -23.56
C THR A 35 -37.55 -27.92 -22.82
N ALA A 36 -37.10 -29.14 -22.54
CA ALA A 36 -35.80 -29.38 -21.91
C ALA A 36 -34.64 -28.79 -22.73
N ARG A 37 -34.78 -28.77 -24.06
CA ARG A 37 -33.79 -28.18 -24.98
C ARG A 37 -33.76 -26.65 -24.87
N GLU A 38 -34.92 -25.99 -24.96
CA GLU A 38 -35.00 -24.53 -24.84
C GLU A 38 -34.47 -24.03 -23.50
N LEU A 39 -34.80 -24.74 -22.41
CA LEU A 39 -34.28 -24.41 -21.08
C LEU A 39 -32.75 -24.54 -21.04
N LYS A 40 -32.21 -25.66 -21.53
CA LYS A 40 -30.76 -25.87 -21.58
C LYS A 40 -30.06 -24.79 -22.41
N ASP A 41 -30.54 -24.54 -23.62
CA ASP A 41 -29.94 -23.58 -24.56
C ASP A 41 -29.95 -22.16 -23.96
N SER A 42 -31.04 -21.77 -23.28
CA SER A 42 -31.16 -20.49 -22.58
C SER A 42 -30.14 -20.34 -21.44
N TRP A 43 -30.00 -21.38 -20.60
CA TRP A 43 -29.04 -21.37 -19.50
C TRP A 43 -27.60 -21.38 -20.01
N ASP A 44 -27.28 -22.20 -21.02
CA ASP A 44 -25.95 -22.25 -21.61
C ASP A 44 -25.54 -20.90 -22.23
N GLN A 45 -26.46 -20.26 -22.95
CA GLN A 45 -26.19 -18.94 -23.53
C GLN A 45 -25.88 -17.90 -22.45
N LYS A 46 -26.66 -17.85 -21.37
CA LYS A 46 -26.47 -16.84 -20.31
C LYS A 46 -25.32 -17.15 -19.36
N LEU A 47 -24.94 -18.42 -19.22
CA LEU A 47 -23.79 -18.85 -18.40
C LEU A 47 -22.46 -18.84 -19.16
N SER A 48 -22.46 -18.64 -20.48
CA SER A 48 -21.25 -18.70 -21.33
C SER A 48 -20.09 -17.80 -20.88
N GLY A 49 -20.35 -16.71 -20.15
CA GLY A 49 -19.34 -15.80 -19.62
C GLY A 49 -18.92 -16.06 -18.17
N LEU A 50 -19.33 -17.18 -17.58
CA LEU A 50 -18.97 -17.56 -16.21
C LEU A 50 -17.98 -18.71 -16.18
N THR A 51 -17.14 -18.69 -15.15
CA THR A 51 -16.25 -19.80 -14.81
C THR A 51 -16.99 -20.85 -13.99
N GLU A 52 -16.50 -22.08 -14.02
CA GLU A 52 -17.05 -23.16 -13.19
C GLU A 52 -17.04 -22.80 -11.70
N ARG A 53 -15.99 -22.09 -11.23
CA ARG A 53 -15.89 -21.62 -9.85
C ARG A 53 -17.04 -20.68 -9.48
N GLU A 54 -17.37 -19.72 -10.34
CA GLU A 54 -18.50 -18.80 -10.10
C GLU A 54 -19.83 -19.55 -10.08
N VAL A 55 -20.01 -20.52 -10.98
CA VAL A 55 -21.21 -21.37 -10.99
C VAL A 55 -21.34 -22.17 -9.68
N ARG A 56 -20.24 -22.75 -9.18
CA ARG A 56 -20.23 -23.47 -7.89
C ARG A 56 -20.55 -22.56 -6.71
N THR A 57 -20.09 -21.30 -6.72
CA THR A 57 -20.49 -20.30 -5.72
C THR A 57 -22.00 -20.08 -5.74
N GLY A 58 -22.58 -19.93 -6.94
CA GLY A 58 -24.03 -19.78 -7.11
C GLY A 58 -24.82 -20.99 -6.61
N LEU A 59 -24.37 -22.20 -6.92
CA LEU A 59 -24.97 -23.45 -6.44
C LEU A 59 -24.87 -23.61 -4.92
N THR A 60 -23.74 -23.25 -4.33
CA THR A 60 -23.58 -23.27 -2.87
C THR A 60 -24.55 -22.32 -2.19
N ALA A 61 -24.75 -21.12 -2.75
CA ALA A 61 -25.73 -20.16 -2.24
C ALA A 61 -27.19 -20.61 -2.41
N CYS A 62 -27.47 -21.56 -3.31
CA CYS A 62 -28.80 -22.16 -3.46
C CYS A 62 -29.17 -23.06 -2.27
N LEU A 63 -28.18 -23.69 -1.61
CA LEU A 63 -28.41 -24.60 -0.48
C LEU A 63 -29.13 -23.94 0.71
N THR A 64 -29.02 -22.61 0.85
CA THR A 64 -29.64 -21.86 1.95
C THR A 64 -30.98 -21.23 1.57
N ARG A 65 -31.55 -21.56 0.41
CA ARG A 65 -32.81 -20.97 -0.09
C ARG A 65 -33.93 -22.00 -0.14
N ASP A 66 -35.13 -21.60 0.27
CA ASP A 66 -36.32 -22.48 0.25
C ASP A 66 -36.95 -22.65 -1.14
N TRP A 67 -36.63 -21.73 -2.06
CA TRP A 67 -37.19 -21.64 -3.40
C TRP A 67 -36.09 -21.53 -4.46
N PRO A 68 -36.27 -22.20 -5.62
CA PRO A 68 -35.32 -22.13 -6.72
C PRO A 68 -35.17 -20.68 -7.21
N PRO A 69 -33.94 -20.19 -7.44
CA PRO A 69 -33.75 -18.88 -8.05
C PRO A 69 -34.10 -18.92 -9.54
N SER A 70 -34.61 -17.79 -10.04
CA SER A 70 -34.65 -17.52 -11.48
C SER A 70 -33.23 -17.41 -12.07
N LEU A 71 -33.12 -17.51 -13.40
CA LEU A 71 -31.83 -17.38 -14.08
C LEU A 71 -31.08 -16.06 -13.75
N PRO A 72 -31.73 -14.87 -13.75
CA PRO A 72 -31.06 -13.63 -13.34
C PRO A 72 -30.68 -13.59 -11.85
N GLU A 73 -31.45 -14.23 -10.97
CA GLU A 73 -31.08 -14.36 -9.55
C GLU A 73 -29.86 -15.26 -9.40
N PHE A 74 -29.83 -16.39 -10.10
CA PHE A 74 -28.71 -17.30 -10.07
C PHE A 74 -27.42 -16.65 -10.57
N LEU A 75 -27.48 -15.85 -11.64
CA LEU A 75 -26.34 -15.07 -12.12
C LEU A 75 -25.78 -14.13 -11.05
N ARG A 76 -26.65 -13.48 -10.27
CA ARG A 76 -26.22 -12.65 -9.12
C ARG A 76 -25.59 -13.47 -8.00
N LEU A 77 -26.11 -14.68 -7.73
CA LEU A 77 -25.52 -15.60 -6.76
C LEU A 77 -24.14 -16.12 -7.18
N CYS A 78 -23.88 -16.23 -8.49
CA CYS A 78 -22.56 -16.64 -9.00
C CYS A 78 -21.48 -15.57 -8.78
N ARG A 79 -21.87 -14.29 -8.71
CA ARG A 79 -20.97 -13.13 -8.52
C ARG A 79 -21.41 -12.29 -7.33
N PRO A 80 -21.36 -12.84 -6.10
CA PRO A 80 -21.79 -12.11 -4.91
C PRO A 80 -20.96 -10.84 -4.69
N TRP A 81 -19.70 -10.85 -5.15
CA TRP A 81 -18.79 -9.72 -5.14
C TRP A 81 -19.25 -8.52 -5.98
N MET A 82 -20.27 -8.64 -6.83
CA MET A 82 -20.87 -7.48 -7.51
C MET A 82 -21.77 -6.66 -6.59
N ASN A 83 -22.20 -7.21 -5.44
CA ASN A 83 -22.88 -6.42 -4.42
C ASN A 83 -21.84 -5.51 -3.73
N PRO A 84 -22.00 -4.18 -3.73
CA PRO A 84 -21.00 -3.28 -3.15
C PRO A 84 -20.72 -3.53 -1.67
N GLU A 85 -21.72 -3.91 -0.88
CA GLU A 85 -21.54 -4.20 0.56
C GLU A 85 -20.73 -5.48 0.76
N VAL A 86 -21.02 -6.53 -0.01
CA VAL A 86 -20.23 -7.78 0.03
C VAL A 86 -18.79 -7.52 -0.40
N ALA A 87 -18.59 -6.76 -1.49
CA ALA A 87 -17.28 -6.37 -1.97
C ALA A 87 -16.51 -5.54 -0.93
N TYR A 88 -17.21 -4.66 -0.21
CA TYR A 88 -16.61 -3.86 0.87
C TYR A 88 -16.10 -4.75 2.00
N HIS A 89 -16.91 -5.70 2.48
CA HIS A 89 -16.47 -6.60 3.54
C HIS A 89 -15.31 -7.50 3.10
N GLU A 90 -15.33 -8.00 1.86
CA GLU A 90 -14.20 -8.70 1.28
C GLU A 90 -12.95 -7.81 1.25
N ALA A 91 -13.07 -6.56 0.83
CA ALA A 91 -11.98 -5.60 0.83
C ALA A 91 -11.41 -5.33 2.22
N VAL A 92 -12.26 -5.24 3.25
CA VAL A 92 -11.82 -5.05 4.64
C VAL A 92 -10.97 -6.24 5.09
N VAL A 93 -11.45 -7.47 4.84
CA VAL A 93 -10.73 -8.70 5.17
C VAL A 93 -9.43 -8.82 4.38
N GLY A 94 -9.45 -8.50 3.08
CA GLY A 94 -8.29 -8.52 2.21
C GLY A 94 -7.23 -7.51 2.66
N MET A 95 -7.61 -6.26 2.90
CA MET A 95 -6.68 -5.23 3.40
C MET A 95 -6.13 -5.55 4.79
N ALA A 96 -6.94 -6.13 5.68
CA ALA A 96 -6.49 -6.55 7.00
C ALA A 96 -5.45 -7.69 6.90
N SER A 97 -5.65 -8.62 5.96
CA SER A 97 -4.71 -9.71 5.67
C SER A 97 -3.39 -9.17 5.14
N ARG A 98 -3.44 -8.20 4.21
CA ARG A 98 -2.24 -7.54 3.68
C ARG A 98 -1.46 -6.78 4.73
N ARG A 99 -2.12 -6.19 5.73
CA ARG A 99 -1.44 -5.56 6.87
C ARG A 99 -0.62 -6.55 7.69
N ARG A 100 -0.96 -7.84 7.67
CA ARG A 100 -0.24 -8.93 8.36
C ARG A 100 0.82 -9.61 7.49
N GLY A 101 0.98 -9.21 6.23
CA GLY A 101 1.90 -9.87 5.29
C GLY A 101 1.23 -10.82 4.29
N ASP A 102 -0.05 -11.14 4.46
CA ASP A 102 -0.76 -12.09 3.60
C ASP A 102 -1.43 -11.40 2.41
N MET A 103 -1.39 -12.00 1.22
CA MET A 103 -2.06 -11.44 0.03
C MET A 103 -3.56 -11.21 0.22
N GLY A 104 -4.20 -12.05 1.04
CA GLY A 104 -5.65 -12.14 1.15
C GLY A 104 -6.28 -12.82 -0.07
N THR A 105 -7.54 -13.21 0.06
CA THR A 105 -8.34 -13.76 -1.04
C THR A 105 -9.16 -12.65 -1.68
N TRP A 106 -9.04 -12.49 -2.99
CA TRP A 106 -9.77 -11.49 -3.77
C TRP A 106 -10.60 -12.19 -4.86
N SER A 107 -11.91 -12.03 -4.81
CA SER A 107 -12.86 -12.56 -5.80
C SER A 107 -12.67 -11.90 -7.16
N HIS A 108 -12.32 -10.61 -7.17
CA HIS A 108 -12.09 -9.83 -8.38
C HIS A 108 -11.07 -8.70 -8.15
N PRO A 109 -10.13 -8.42 -9.09
CA PRO A 109 -9.12 -7.37 -8.94
C PRO A 109 -9.70 -5.97 -8.68
N ALA A 110 -10.86 -5.65 -9.25
CA ALA A 110 -11.55 -4.39 -9.02
C ALA A 110 -11.79 -4.08 -7.54
N ILE A 111 -11.99 -5.10 -6.70
CA ILE A 111 -12.25 -4.94 -5.26
C ILE A 111 -10.99 -4.41 -4.56
N TYR A 112 -9.83 -4.95 -4.92
CA TYR A 112 -8.54 -4.49 -4.40
C TYR A 112 -8.27 -3.04 -4.83
N TRP A 113 -8.42 -2.75 -6.12
CA TRP A 113 -8.15 -1.41 -6.63
C TRP A 113 -9.12 -0.37 -6.06
N ALA A 114 -10.40 -0.73 -5.90
CA ALA A 114 -11.39 0.13 -5.25
C ALA A 114 -11.00 0.42 -3.79
N ALA A 115 -10.45 -0.57 -3.08
CA ALA A 115 -9.98 -0.41 -1.71
C ALA A 115 -8.73 0.46 -1.60
N VAL A 116 -7.81 0.36 -2.56
CA VAL A 116 -6.67 1.30 -2.66
C VAL A 116 -7.16 2.73 -2.93
N HIS A 117 -8.11 2.90 -3.84
CA HIS A 117 -8.69 4.20 -4.17
C HIS A 117 -9.52 4.82 -3.04
N ALA A 118 -10.31 4.01 -2.32
CA ALA A 118 -11.12 4.47 -1.18
C ALA A 118 -10.26 4.80 0.05
N GLY A 119 -9.06 4.21 0.14
CA GLY A 119 -8.09 4.37 1.21
C GLY A 119 -8.11 3.22 2.21
N SER A 120 -7.03 2.43 2.28
CA SER A 120 -6.94 1.24 3.14
C SER A 120 -7.09 1.57 4.63
N HIS A 121 -6.60 2.73 5.08
CA HIS A 121 -6.73 3.14 6.48
C HIS A 121 -8.20 3.41 6.87
N ASP A 122 -8.91 4.19 6.06
CA ASP A 122 -10.32 4.53 6.32
C ASP A 122 -11.19 3.28 6.25
N LEU A 123 -10.92 2.41 5.28
CA LEU A 123 -11.66 1.17 5.06
C LEU A 123 -11.52 0.20 6.24
N LEU A 124 -10.35 0.13 6.89
CA LEU A 124 -10.12 -0.73 8.07
C LEU A 124 -10.70 -0.17 9.38
N ASN A 125 -10.96 1.14 9.45
CA ASN A 125 -11.38 1.81 10.68
C ASN A 125 -12.83 2.35 10.63
N SER A 126 -13.56 2.13 9.54
CA SER A 126 -14.92 2.64 9.34
C SER A 126 -15.90 1.52 9.05
N SER A 127 -17.20 1.77 9.21
CA SER A 127 -18.26 0.84 8.78
C SER A 127 -18.63 1.07 7.31
N TYR A 128 -19.32 0.08 6.73
CA TYR A 128 -19.89 0.21 5.38
C TYR A 128 -20.82 1.42 5.27
N SER A 129 -21.69 1.64 6.25
CA SER A 129 -22.65 2.75 6.24
C SER A 129 -21.99 4.13 6.11
N VAL A 130 -20.82 4.31 6.74
CA VAL A 130 -20.04 5.56 6.67
C VAL A 130 -19.33 5.67 5.31
N MET A 131 -18.83 4.56 4.79
CA MET A 131 -18.07 4.54 3.54
C MET A 131 -18.91 4.39 2.29
N LYS A 132 -20.20 4.07 2.41
CA LYS A 132 -21.09 3.63 1.33
C LYS A 132 -20.94 4.46 0.05
N THR A 133 -21.16 5.77 0.13
CA THR A 133 -21.12 6.64 -1.06
C THR A 133 -19.74 6.67 -1.72
N ARG A 134 -18.66 6.76 -0.93
CA ARG A 134 -17.28 6.77 -1.46
C ARG A 134 -16.93 5.40 -2.06
N TRP A 135 -17.29 4.34 -1.37
CA TRP A 135 -17.01 2.96 -1.78
C TRP A 135 -17.77 2.58 -3.04
N GLU A 136 -19.09 2.78 -3.09
CA GLU A 136 -19.91 2.46 -4.26
C GLU A 136 -19.43 3.21 -5.50
N ARG A 137 -19.02 4.48 -5.33
CA ARG A 137 -18.41 5.25 -6.40
C ARG A 137 -17.07 4.67 -6.84
N ALA A 138 -16.13 4.47 -5.92
CA ALA A 138 -14.81 3.93 -6.24
C ALA A 138 -14.90 2.54 -6.89
N PHE A 139 -15.77 1.67 -6.37
CA PHE A 139 -16.00 0.35 -6.91
C PHE A 139 -16.68 0.39 -8.28
N GLY A 140 -17.68 1.26 -8.47
CA GLY A 140 -18.30 1.49 -9.77
C GLY A 140 -17.32 2.02 -10.82
N ASP A 141 -16.47 2.97 -10.44
CA ASP A 141 -15.42 3.54 -11.31
C ASP A 141 -14.39 2.47 -11.69
N GLU A 142 -13.97 1.62 -10.74
CA GLU A 142 -13.10 0.48 -11.05
C GLU A 142 -13.75 -0.51 -12.00
N LEU A 143 -15.02 -0.86 -11.77
CA LEU A 143 -15.78 -1.76 -12.63
C LEU A 143 -15.88 -1.23 -14.07
N ALA A 144 -16.10 0.07 -14.22
CA ALA A 144 -16.21 0.73 -15.51
C ALA A 144 -14.91 0.68 -16.35
N LYS A 145 -13.74 0.55 -15.72
CA LYS A 145 -12.46 0.43 -16.44
C LYS A 145 -12.37 -0.84 -17.30
N GLY A 146 -13.02 -1.93 -16.88
CA GLY A 146 -13.03 -3.21 -17.60
C GLY A 146 -11.69 -3.94 -17.70
N GLN A 147 -10.58 -3.31 -17.32
CA GLN A 147 -9.23 -3.87 -17.30
C GLN A 147 -8.50 -3.45 -16.03
N TRP A 148 -7.90 -4.41 -15.34
CA TRP A 148 -7.16 -4.20 -14.10
C TRP A 148 -5.77 -4.80 -14.18
N HIS A 149 -4.84 -4.13 -13.52
CA HIS A 149 -3.50 -4.65 -13.33
C HIS A 149 -3.57 -5.75 -12.27
N GLY A 150 -2.63 -6.70 -12.30
CA GLY A 150 -2.51 -7.72 -11.27
C GLY A 150 -2.38 -7.10 -9.88
N ILE A 151 -2.98 -7.74 -8.88
CA ILE A 151 -2.88 -7.30 -7.49
C ILE A 151 -1.40 -7.42 -7.07
N PRO A 152 -0.72 -6.31 -6.67
CA PRO A 152 0.69 -6.35 -6.30
C PRO A 152 0.96 -7.33 -5.15
N GLU A 153 2.17 -7.87 -5.06
CA GLU A 153 2.61 -8.67 -3.91
C GLU A 153 2.66 -7.82 -2.63
N VAL A 154 2.47 -8.46 -1.47
CA VAL A 154 2.62 -7.77 -0.19
C VAL A 154 4.11 -7.51 0.03
N ARG A 155 4.51 -6.24 0.05
CA ARG A 155 5.85 -5.85 0.47
C ARG A 155 5.81 -5.49 1.95
N GLU A 156 6.78 -5.97 2.71
CA GLU A 156 6.98 -5.53 4.08
C GLU A 156 7.06 -4.00 4.11
N ALA A 157 6.29 -3.38 5.00
CA ALA A 157 6.33 -1.94 5.16
C ALA A 157 7.74 -1.56 5.62
N LEU A 158 8.37 -0.61 4.92
CA LEU A 158 9.59 0.00 5.40
C LEU A 158 9.36 0.52 6.83
N PRO A 159 10.34 0.39 7.73
CA PRO A 159 10.21 0.89 9.10
C PRO A 159 9.77 2.35 9.08
N ALA A 160 8.88 2.71 10.01
CA ALA A 160 8.28 4.03 10.04
C ALA A 160 9.37 5.13 10.03
N PRO A 161 9.13 6.30 9.38
CA PRO A 161 10.09 7.40 9.36
C PRO A 161 10.50 7.77 10.79
N GLY A 162 11.80 7.66 11.10
CA GLY A 162 12.32 7.86 12.46
C GLY A 162 12.86 6.60 13.13
N GLN A 163 12.40 5.40 12.75
CA GLN A 163 12.91 4.14 13.32
C GLN A 163 14.25 3.67 12.73
N THR A 164 14.65 4.26 11.61
CA THR A 164 16.00 4.14 11.03
C THR A 164 16.92 5.31 11.41
N GLN A 165 16.45 6.24 12.25
CA GLN A 165 17.34 7.24 12.82
C GLN A 165 18.20 6.55 13.87
N ALA A 166 19.50 6.47 13.62
CA ALA A 166 20.45 6.02 14.62
C ALA A 166 20.22 6.81 15.92
N THR A 167 20.16 6.10 17.03
CA THR A 167 20.10 6.76 18.34
C THR A 167 21.33 7.67 18.49
N ARG A 168 21.23 8.68 19.36
CA ARG A 168 22.35 9.62 19.58
C ARG A 168 23.65 8.90 19.95
N GLU A 169 23.54 7.77 20.62
CA GLU A 169 24.68 6.93 21.02
C GLU A 169 25.27 6.15 19.84
N GLU A 170 24.44 5.53 19.00
CA GLU A 170 24.89 4.85 17.77
C GLU A 170 25.50 5.84 16.76
N ALA A 171 24.91 7.03 16.62
CA ALA A 171 25.46 8.09 15.80
C ALA A 171 26.82 8.59 16.34
N ALA A 172 26.96 8.72 17.66
CA ALA A 172 28.23 9.11 18.28
C ALA A 172 29.31 8.02 18.12
N ALA A 173 28.95 6.75 18.27
CA ALA A 173 29.85 5.62 18.04
C ALA A 173 30.31 5.55 16.56
N ALA A 174 29.39 5.75 15.62
CA ALA A 174 29.70 5.80 14.19
C ALA A 174 30.62 6.99 13.84
N LEU A 175 30.36 8.17 14.40
CA LEU A 175 31.22 9.36 14.21
C LEU A 175 32.62 9.16 14.78
N LYS A 176 32.75 8.47 15.93
CA LYS A 176 34.04 8.10 16.52
C LYS A 176 34.78 7.08 15.66
N ALA A 177 34.08 6.08 15.13
CA ALA A 177 34.66 5.09 14.21
C ALA A 177 35.14 5.71 12.89
N MET A 178 34.46 6.75 12.40
CA MET A 178 34.84 7.49 11.20
C MET A 178 35.93 8.55 11.44
N GLY A 179 36.42 8.71 12.67
CA GLY A 179 37.46 9.70 13.00
C GLY A 179 37.01 11.16 12.83
N ALA A 180 35.69 11.41 12.83
CA ALA A 180 35.08 12.72 12.69
C ALA A 180 34.75 13.39 14.05
N ASP A 181 35.19 12.77 15.15
CA ASP A 181 35.03 13.23 16.53
C ASP A 181 35.49 14.68 16.72
N LYS A 182 36.58 15.07 16.07
CA LYS A 182 37.16 16.43 16.18
C LYS A 182 36.46 17.49 15.33
N VAL A 183 35.56 17.12 14.43
CA VAL A 183 34.85 18.07 13.55
C VAL A 183 33.73 18.78 14.31
N LEU A 184 33.16 18.12 15.31
CA LEU A 184 32.08 18.65 16.15
C LEU A 184 32.58 19.28 17.46
N GLU A 185 33.88 19.20 17.76
CA GLU A 185 34.44 19.92 18.89
C GLU A 185 34.19 21.42 18.68
N PRO A 186 33.48 22.09 19.61
CA PRO A 186 33.35 23.54 19.53
C PRO A 186 34.76 24.11 19.52
N LYS A 187 35.13 24.83 18.45
CA LYS A 187 36.44 25.48 18.34
C LYS A 187 36.68 26.20 19.65
N ARG A 188 37.63 25.71 20.47
CA ARG A 188 38.02 26.37 21.72
C ARG A 188 38.16 27.86 21.39
N SER A 189 37.41 28.69 22.11
CA SER A 189 37.41 30.15 21.91
C SER A 189 38.85 30.60 21.78
N ARG A 190 39.25 30.91 20.55
CA ARG A 190 40.65 31.21 20.25
C ARG A 190 40.86 32.59 20.83
N ASP A 191 41.74 32.72 21.83
CA ASP A 191 42.05 33.99 22.50
C ASP A 191 42.03 35.12 21.44
N PRO A 192 41.08 36.08 21.53
CA PRO A 192 40.89 37.11 20.52
C PRO A 192 42.14 37.96 20.28
N ARG A 193 43.11 37.92 21.20
CA ARG A 193 44.39 38.64 21.15
C ARG A 193 45.56 37.74 20.74
N SER A 194 45.32 36.47 20.42
CA SER A 194 46.36 35.52 19.98
C SER A 194 47.10 35.95 18.71
N TRP A 195 46.45 36.73 17.84
CA TRP A 195 47.10 37.30 16.66
C TRP A 195 48.20 38.31 17.03
N ALA A 196 47.99 39.09 18.08
CA ALA A 196 48.93 40.13 18.50
C ALA A 196 50.21 39.51 19.08
N LYS A 197 50.08 38.44 19.87
CA LYS A 197 51.24 37.68 20.39
C LYS A 197 52.09 37.14 19.24
N LYS A 198 51.46 36.50 18.24
CA LYS A 198 52.14 35.96 17.06
C LYS A 198 52.93 37.01 16.29
N ILE A 199 52.38 38.21 16.13
CA ILE A 199 53.06 39.30 15.42
C ILE A 199 54.31 39.76 16.17
N LEU A 200 54.25 39.88 17.50
CA LEU A 200 55.41 40.25 18.31
C LEU A 200 56.46 39.13 18.35
N ASP A 201 56.04 37.88 18.54
CA ASP A 201 56.94 36.73 18.53
C ASP A 201 57.66 36.59 17.18
N GLU A 202 56.95 36.82 16.06
CA GLU A 202 57.52 36.75 14.72
C GLU A 202 58.42 37.95 14.40
N GLN A 203 58.15 39.13 14.98
CA GLN A 203 59.03 40.30 14.90
C GLN A 203 60.33 40.08 15.69
N GLU A 204 60.29 39.42 16.84
CA GLU A 204 61.49 39.17 17.68
C GLU A 204 62.32 37.99 17.16
N ARG A 205 61.69 37.01 16.50
CA ARG A 205 62.36 35.84 15.94
C ARG A 205 63.40 36.22 14.89
N LYS A 206 64.63 35.71 15.03
CA LYS A 206 65.68 35.81 13.97
C LYS A 206 65.19 35.15 12.68
N GLY A 207 65.20 35.92 11.58
CA GLY A 207 64.65 35.49 10.28
C GLY A 207 63.12 35.51 10.21
N GLY A 208 62.45 36.16 11.16
CA GLY A 208 61.02 36.41 11.14
C GLY A 208 60.62 37.59 10.26
N ARG A 209 59.33 37.63 9.90
CA ARG A 209 58.77 38.73 9.11
C ARG A 209 58.86 40.03 9.90
N ARG A 210 59.40 41.07 9.27
CA ARG A 210 59.38 42.42 9.83
C ARG A 210 58.04 43.09 9.52
N TYR A 211 57.31 43.44 10.56
CA TYR A 211 56.01 44.10 10.44
C TYR A 211 56.19 45.62 10.46
N ALA A 212 55.29 46.31 9.76
CA ALA A 212 55.27 47.76 9.73
C ALA A 212 54.99 48.33 11.12
N PHE A 213 55.49 49.55 11.37
CA PHE A 213 55.40 50.22 12.65
C PHE A 213 53.97 50.26 13.23
N ALA A 214 53.00 50.71 12.42
CA ALA A 214 51.60 50.78 12.83
C ALA A 214 51.01 49.41 13.25
N THR A 215 51.47 48.31 12.62
CA THR A 215 51.03 46.95 12.96
C THR A 215 51.57 46.50 14.32
N LEU A 216 52.80 46.87 14.67
CA LEU A 216 53.39 46.59 15.97
C LEU A 216 52.70 47.39 17.08
N THR A 217 52.40 48.66 16.83
CA THR A 217 51.63 49.50 17.76
C THR A 217 50.24 48.92 18.04
N MET A 218 49.53 48.47 17.00
CA MET A 218 48.22 47.82 17.17
C MET A 218 48.31 46.51 17.96
N ALA A 219 49.35 45.69 17.71
CA ALA A 219 49.56 44.45 18.45
C ALA A 219 49.88 44.71 19.95
N LYS A 220 50.75 45.68 20.24
CA LYS A 220 51.08 46.10 21.62
C LYS A 220 49.86 46.67 22.34
N ARG A 221 49.09 47.57 21.71
CA ARG A 221 47.84 48.12 22.25
C ARG A 221 46.80 47.03 22.52
N ALA A 222 46.65 46.06 21.62
CA ALA A 222 45.72 44.95 21.80
C ALA A 222 46.08 44.05 23.01
N LEU A 223 47.37 44.00 23.39
CA LEU A 223 47.87 43.28 24.56
C LEU A 223 48.01 44.15 25.82
N GLY A 224 47.75 45.46 25.73
CA GLY A 224 47.91 46.40 26.84
C GLY A 224 49.36 46.69 27.22
N LEU A 225 50.31 46.49 26.30
CA LEU A 225 51.73 46.76 26.52
C LEU A 225 52.02 48.26 26.34
N GLU A 226 52.94 48.80 27.16
CA GLU A 226 53.39 50.19 27.03
C GLU A 226 54.08 50.43 25.68
N LEU A 227 53.80 51.60 25.12
CA LEU A 227 54.34 52.05 23.85
C LEU A 227 55.60 52.87 24.11
N ASN A 228 56.67 52.60 23.38
CA ASN A 228 57.92 53.35 23.52
C ASN A 228 57.76 54.80 22.99
N PRO A 229 58.63 55.75 23.37
CA PRO A 229 58.59 57.12 22.84
C PRO A 229 58.74 57.10 21.30
N GLY A 230 57.67 57.45 20.60
CA GLY A 230 57.52 57.31 19.14
C GLY A 230 56.38 56.39 18.71
N GLU A 231 55.88 55.52 19.59
CA GLU A 231 54.74 54.62 19.38
C GLU A 231 53.42 55.14 19.97
N ALA A 232 53.44 56.30 20.66
CA ALA A 232 52.28 56.97 21.26
C ALA A 232 51.43 57.72 20.22
#